data_AF-A0A093SQS2-F1
#
_entry.id   AF-A0A093SQS2-F1
#
_cell.length_a   1.000
_cell.length_b   1.000
_cell.length_c   1.000
_cell.angle_alpha   90.00
_cell.angle_beta   90.00
_cell.angle_gamma   90.00
#
_symmetry.space_group_name_H-M   'P 1'
#
loop_
_entity.id
_entity.type
_entity.pdbx_description
1 polymer ?
#
loop_
_entity_poly.entity_id
_entity_poly.type
_entity_poly.pdbx_seq_one_letter_code
_entity_poly.pdbx_strand_id
1 'polypeptide(L)'
;KEGRDGLKGAKGEPGPKGMKGEPGSPGLPGKKGPSGLPGPAGDPGVQSAFSVTRQTKEHPLRNVPVIFNHVITNTNHDYNTTTGKFTCKLPGLYYFVFHTS
;
A
#
# COMPACT_ATOMS: atom_id res chain seq x y z
N LYS A 1 25.25 -10.42 111.35
CA LYS A 1 26.13 -9.98 110.24
C LYS A 1 25.26 -9.77 109.02
N GLU A 2 25.42 -8.62 108.38
CA GLU A 2 24.61 -8.06 107.29
C GLU A 2 24.59 -8.95 106.04
N GLY A 3 23.46 -8.96 105.32
CA GLY A 3 23.41 -9.34 103.91
C GLY A 3 23.54 -8.08 103.06
N ARG A 4 24.59 -7.99 102.24
CA ARG A 4 24.77 -6.89 101.29
C ARG A 4 23.80 -7.10 100.12
N ASP A 5 23.09 -6.05 99.71
CA ASP A 5 22.23 -6.10 98.52
C ASP A 5 23.08 -6.42 97.27
N GLY A 6 22.57 -7.34 96.45
CA GLY A 6 23.25 -7.81 95.25
C GLY A 6 23.42 -6.70 94.20
N LEU A 7 24.53 -6.75 93.47
CA LEU A 7 24.82 -5.82 92.38
C LEU A 7 23.72 -5.89 91.31
N LYS A 8 23.27 -4.72 90.82
CA LYS A 8 22.27 -4.62 89.76
C LYS A 8 22.79 -5.28 88.49
N GLY A 9 21.97 -6.13 87.88
CA GLY A 9 22.32 -6.85 86.66
C GLY A 9 22.70 -5.93 85.52
N ALA A 10 23.64 -6.38 84.68
CA ALA A 10 24.08 -5.66 83.50
C ALA A 10 22.92 -5.41 82.54
N LYS A 11 22.96 -4.28 81.82
CA LYS A 11 21.97 -3.95 80.79
C LYS A 11 22.09 -4.97 79.64
N GLY A 12 20.95 -5.46 79.15
CA GLY A 12 20.90 -6.39 78.03
C GLY A 12 21.49 -5.79 76.74
N GLU A 13 21.95 -6.68 75.86
CA GLU A 13 22.54 -6.29 74.57
C GLU A 13 21.49 -5.68 73.64
N PRO A 14 21.91 -4.78 72.71
CA PRO A 14 21.03 -4.28 71.65
C PRO A 14 20.47 -5.42 70.79
N GLY A 15 19.23 -5.27 70.35
CA GLY A 15 18.60 -6.24 69.46
C GLY A 15 19.27 -6.33 68.08
N PRO A 16 19.03 -7.42 67.34
CA PRO A 16 19.58 -7.61 66.01
C PRO A 16 19.05 -6.56 65.02
N LYS A 17 19.85 -6.26 64.00
CA LYS A 17 19.45 -5.35 62.91
C LYS A 17 18.31 -5.98 62.10
N GLY A 18 17.33 -5.15 61.72
CA GLY A 18 16.21 -5.58 60.88
C GLY A 18 16.64 -6.07 59.49
N MET A 19 15.80 -6.91 58.88
CA MET A 19 16.04 -7.43 57.53
C MET A 19 15.94 -6.33 56.48
N LYS A 20 16.66 -6.51 55.36
CA LYS A 20 16.57 -5.61 54.19
C LYS A 20 15.19 -5.76 53.55
N GLY A 21 14.60 -4.65 53.10
CA GLY A 21 13.35 -4.66 52.36
C GLY A 21 13.45 -5.39 51.01
N GLU A 22 12.30 -5.80 50.49
CA GLU A 22 12.21 -6.49 49.21
C GLU A 22 12.54 -5.57 48.01
N PRO A 23 13.03 -6.12 46.89
CA PRO A 23 13.19 -5.37 45.64
C PRO A 23 11.86 -4.77 45.15
N GLY A 24 11.93 -3.63 44.48
CA GLY A 24 10.76 -3.03 43.83
C GLY A 24 10.23 -3.86 42.66
N SER A 25 8.98 -3.61 42.27
CA SER A 25 8.34 -4.26 41.13
C SER A 25 8.92 -3.80 39.78
N PRO A 26 8.84 -4.63 38.72
CA PRO A 26 9.23 -4.23 37.36
C PRO A 26 8.41 -3.03 36.85
N GLY A 27 9.03 -2.25 35.96
CA GLY A 27 8.35 -1.14 35.29
C GLY A 27 7.26 -1.61 34.32
N LEU A 28 6.37 -0.69 33.95
CA LEU A 28 5.31 -0.96 32.98
C LEU A 28 5.87 -1.11 31.55
N PRO A 29 5.20 -1.90 30.69
CA PRO A 29 5.55 -1.98 29.27
C PRO A 29 5.53 -0.62 28.56
N GLY A 30 6.38 -0.47 27.54
CA GLY A 30 6.42 0.72 26.71
C GLY A 30 5.13 0.94 25.91
N LYS A 31 4.90 2.19 25.47
CA LYS A 31 3.76 2.54 24.61
C LYS A 31 3.92 1.90 23.23
N LYS A 32 2.79 1.59 22.59
CA LYS A 32 2.76 1.16 21.19
C LYS A 32 3.37 2.25 20.30
N GLY A 33 4.14 1.84 19.29
CA GLY A 33 4.69 2.75 18.29
C GLY A 33 3.60 3.40 17.41
N PRO A 34 3.95 4.47 16.67
CA PRO A 34 3.03 5.12 15.76
C PRO A 34 2.62 4.19 14.60
N SER A 35 1.49 4.51 13.96
CA SER A 35 1.07 3.87 12.72
C SER A 35 2.08 4.12 11.60
N GLY A 36 2.17 3.18 10.66
CA GLY A 36 2.96 3.36 9.44
C GLY A 36 2.39 4.47 8.54
N LEU A 37 3.21 4.93 7.59
CA LEU A 37 2.79 5.89 6.58
C LEU A 37 1.79 5.27 5.59
N PRO A 38 0.92 6.07 4.95
CA PRO A 38 0.11 5.62 3.83
C PRO A 38 0.97 5.02 2.71
N GLY A 39 0.40 4.05 1.98
CA GLY A 39 1.03 3.50 0.78
C GLY A 39 1.11 4.53 -0.36
N PRO A 40 1.92 4.26 -1.40
CA PRO A 40 1.97 5.10 -2.59
C PRO A 40 0.65 5.13 -3.34
N ALA A 41 0.46 6.15 -4.18
CA ALA A 41 -0.65 6.18 -5.14
C ALA A 41 -0.54 5.01 -6.14
N GLY A 42 -1.69 4.52 -6.63
CA GLY A 42 -1.72 3.52 -7.69
C GLY A 42 -1.33 4.09 -9.05
N ASP A 43 -0.99 3.20 -9.99
CA ASP A 43 -0.66 3.59 -11.36
C ASP A 43 -1.89 4.15 -12.11
N PRO A 44 -1.69 5.08 -13.07
CA PRO A 44 -2.77 5.55 -13.94
C PRO A 44 -3.43 4.41 -14.72
N GLY A 45 -4.75 4.51 -14.95
CA GLY A 45 -5.48 3.53 -15.75
C GLY A 45 -5.05 3.54 -17.22
N VAL A 46 -4.94 2.35 -17.83
CA VAL A 46 -4.61 2.21 -19.26
C VAL A 46 -5.91 2.26 -20.09
N GLN A 47 -5.96 3.10 -21.13
CA GLN A 47 -7.16 3.31 -21.95
C GLN A 47 -6.90 3.03 -23.43
N SER A 48 -7.87 2.46 -24.14
CA SER A 48 -7.79 2.20 -25.58
C SER A 48 -8.98 2.84 -26.30
N ALA A 49 -8.72 3.71 -27.25
CA ALA A 49 -9.73 4.41 -28.03
C ALA A 49 -9.14 4.90 -29.36
N PHE A 50 -9.91 4.80 -30.44
CA PHE A 50 -9.52 5.37 -31.73
C PHE A 50 -10.74 5.94 -32.46
N SER A 51 -10.50 6.95 -33.28
CA SER A 51 -11.42 7.47 -34.27
C SER A 51 -10.61 7.77 -35.52
N VAL A 52 -10.98 7.14 -36.63
CA VAL A 52 -10.23 7.19 -37.89
C VAL A 52 -11.20 7.44 -39.04
N THR A 53 -10.70 8.11 -40.07
CA THR A 53 -11.44 8.41 -41.29
C THR A 53 -10.70 7.88 -42.50
N ARG A 54 -11.46 7.64 -43.57
CA ARG A 54 -10.93 7.21 -44.85
C ARG A 54 -10.91 8.42 -45.78
N GLN A 55 -9.71 8.90 -46.09
CA GLN A 55 -9.48 10.05 -46.98
C GLN A 55 -8.94 9.55 -48.32
N THR A 56 -9.79 8.92 -49.11
CA THR A 56 -9.50 8.54 -50.50
C THR A 56 -10.81 8.41 -51.28
N LYS A 57 -10.74 8.66 -52.59
CA LYS A 57 -11.87 8.52 -53.52
C LYS A 57 -12.02 7.10 -54.06
N GLU A 58 -10.99 6.28 -53.97
CA GLU A 58 -11.02 4.90 -54.45
C GLU A 58 -11.93 4.05 -53.58
N HIS A 59 -12.66 3.09 -54.14
CA HIS A 59 -13.42 2.15 -53.33
C HIS A 59 -12.51 1.06 -52.72
N PRO A 60 -12.83 0.56 -51.52
CA PRO A 60 -12.11 -0.57 -50.95
C PRO A 60 -12.21 -1.80 -51.85
N LEU A 61 -11.12 -2.55 -51.99
CA LEU A 61 -11.16 -3.83 -52.69
C LEU A 61 -12.06 -4.82 -51.93
N ARG A 62 -12.67 -5.75 -52.67
CA ARG A 62 -13.51 -6.80 -52.08
C ARG A 62 -12.63 -7.77 -51.30
N ASN A 63 -13.13 -8.27 -50.17
CA ASN A 63 -12.48 -9.30 -49.34
C ASN A 63 -11.14 -8.88 -48.70
N VAL A 64 -10.86 -7.58 -48.59
CA VAL A 64 -9.74 -7.06 -47.80
C VAL A 64 -10.25 -6.07 -46.73
N PRO A 65 -9.50 -5.86 -45.63
CA PRO A 65 -9.86 -4.85 -44.64
C PRO A 65 -9.99 -3.45 -45.24
N VAL A 66 -11.00 -2.69 -44.82
CA VAL A 66 -11.13 -1.28 -45.20
C VAL A 66 -10.08 -0.48 -44.43
N ILE A 67 -9.17 0.14 -45.17
CA ILE A 67 -8.11 0.96 -44.58
C ILE A 67 -8.65 2.38 -44.36
N PHE A 68 -8.78 2.77 -43.09
CA PHE A 68 -8.95 4.17 -42.68
C PHE A 68 -7.55 4.76 -42.43
N ASN A 69 -7.11 5.60 -43.36
CA ASN A 69 -5.73 6.10 -43.45
C ASN A 69 -5.49 7.40 -42.68
N HIS A 70 -6.54 8.08 -42.21
CA HIS A 70 -6.43 9.34 -41.50
C HIS A 70 -6.89 9.19 -40.04
N VAL A 71 -6.06 9.64 -39.10
CA VAL A 71 -6.33 9.53 -37.66
C VAL A 71 -6.96 10.82 -37.15
N ILE A 72 -8.11 10.72 -36.49
CA ILE A 72 -8.64 11.79 -35.63
C ILE A 72 -8.07 11.62 -34.23
N THR A 73 -8.18 10.41 -33.68
CA THR A 73 -7.50 10.01 -32.43
C THR A 73 -7.12 8.54 -32.48
N ASN A 74 -6.02 8.15 -31.82
CA ASN A 74 -5.56 6.77 -31.74
C ASN A 74 -4.78 6.55 -30.44
N THR A 75 -5.49 6.65 -29.31
CA THR A 75 -4.93 6.39 -27.98
C THR A 75 -4.31 4.99 -27.94
N ASN A 76 -3.09 4.90 -27.40
CA ASN A 76 -2.27 3.68 -27.34
C ASN A 76 -1.85 3.07 -28.69
N HIS A 77 -2.13 3.73 -29.82
CA HIS A 77 -1.77 3.26 -31.16
C HIS A 77 -2.20 1.80 -31.40
N ASP A 78 -3.43 1.49 -30.97
CA ASP A 78 -4.00 0.14 -31.09
C ASP A 78 -4.63 -0.09 -32.47
N TYR A 79 -4.99 1.00 -33.20
CA TYR A 79 -5.38 0.94 -34.59
C TYR A 79 -4.18 1.19 -35.52
N ASN A 80 -4.00 0.33 -36.53
CA ASN A 80 -2.93 0.44 -37.52
C ASN A 80 -3.49 0.91 -38.87
N THR A 81 -3.10 2.13 -39.28
CA THR A 81 -3.55 2.80 -40.51
C THR A 81 -3.02 2.21 -41.81
N THR A 82 -2.01 1.34 -41.76
CA THR A 82 -1.49 0.62 -42.93
C THR A 82 -2.29 -0.64 -43.20
N THR A 83 -2.77 -1.31 -42.15
CA THR A 83 -3.45 -2.61 -42.25
C THR A 83 -4.96 -2.52 -42.13
N GLY A 84 -5.50 -1.40 -41.63
CA GLY A 84 -6.92 -1.25 -41.33
C GLY A 84 -7.39 -2.01 -40.10
N LYS A 85 -6.45 -2.44 -39.22
CA LYS A 85 -6.74 -3.35 -38.10
C LYS A 85 -6.59 -2.66 -36.76
N PHE A 86 -7.57 -2.89 -35.89
CA PHE A 86 -7.44 -2.68 -34.46
C PHE A 86 -6.87 -3.95 -33.80
N THR A 87 -5.89 -3.80 -32.92
CA THR A 87 -5.32 -4.89 -32.11
C THR A 87 -5.66 -4.66 -30.65
N CYS A 88 -6.46 -5.56 -30.09
CA CYS A 88 -6.81 -5.52 -28.67
C CYS A 88 -5.57 -5.84 -27.82
N LYS A 89 -5.04 -4.82 -27.11
CA LYS A 89 -3.94 -4.99 -26.14
C LYS A 89 -4.42 -5.07 -24.70
N LEU A 90 -5.63 -4.58 -24.42
CA LEU A 90 -6.23 -4.55 -23.09
C LEU A 90 -7.49 -5.42 -23.11
N PRO A 91 -7.59 -6.48 -22.30
CA PRO A 91 -8.80 -7.28 -22.23
C PRO A 91 -9.96 -6.44 -21.68
N GLY A 92 -11.13 -6.49 -22.32
CA GLY A 92 -12.29 -5.72 -21.89
C GLY A 92 -13.41 -5.67 -22.90
N LEU A 93 -14.44 -4.89 -22.58
CA LEU A 93 -15.55 -4.58 -23.47
C LEU A 93 -15.19 -3.38 -24.34
N TYR A 94 -15.40 -3.51 -25.65
CA TYR A 94 -15.15 -2.46 -26.63
C TYR A 94 -16.41 -2.11 -27.40
N TYR A 95 -16.57 -0.83 -27.73
CA TYR A 95 -17.65 -0.32 -28.55
C TYR A 95 -17.09 0.12 -29.90
N PHE A 96 -17.65 -0.40 -30.99
CA PHE A 96 -17.27 -0.04 -32.35
C PHE A 96 -18.48 0.52 -33.09
N VAL A 97 -18.29 1.64 -33.76
CA VAL A 97 -19.28 2.26 -34.63
C VAL A 97 -18.58 2.82 -35.85
N PHE A 98 -19.22 2.74 -37.00
CA PHE A 98 -18.73 3.34 -38.24
C PHE A 98 -19.91 3.97 -39.00
N HIS A 99 -19.59 4.95 -39.84
CA HIS A 99 -20.54 5.63 -40.70
C HIS A 99 -20.02 5.61 -42.13
N THR A 100 -20.93 5.45 -43.09
CA THR A 100 -20.63 5.52 -44.52
C THR A 100 -21.62 6.48 -45.16
N SER A 101 -21.13 7.40 -45.98
CA SER A 101 -21.93 8.29 -46.84
C SER A 101 -21.82 7.87 -48.30
#